data_AF-F4BGT6-F1
#
_entry.id   AF-F4BGT6-F1
#
_cell.length_a   1.000
_cell.length_b   1.000
_cell.length_c   1.000
_cell.angle_alpha   90.00
_cell.angle_beta   90.00
_cell.angle_gamma   90.00
#
_symmetry.space_group_name_H-M   'P 1'
#
loop_
_entity.id
_entity.type
_entity.pdbx_description
1 polymer ?
#
loop_
_entity_poly.entity_id
_entity_poly.type
_entity_poly.pdbx_seq_one_letter_code
_entity_poly.pdbx_strand_id
1 'polypeptide(L)'
;MDSINKGFENLFNNIHLYYDQEKSFRINKLDQCITNIIKFKDIKNYRKSDIYNLTYLIEEIKYSTKLILSDSALNFHNLILKNLDNLLDSIDIKYFASLIKNLKTLLENYKLIIEKDISHRMELVKTKQIDNLESTFLDYIKSDNTSTYSDRLVELYVKTIKTPDSEEIISEYKSYFNTLKIFVKDYQNIDDFIPFRKNPVLSLLKLAYLIKNNLYKIDFLLTSDIILLKAFYSIKKDTDKLGLIYKKTDPYLSIVSLTLLQTKPSENLKRIIDFIDLQIFVISQYFDDFPLQDIFFQKKSQIDISKSESLEQLIFSLKNISNIMFDDETLYKKINIKNQLYKSLFLNNNHNSVIEDIIEKSPSNLLTKIANKYFQILLDIASIINIQLVNDNLELIHPFLEFEKYFNQIILEVSKKSQFDHEKLEKNIQNIIKLHPLLNQNYCILKDKEQEIINNQSIETNDLSKLNIFVNRKGRGSYKEIKTLRSNDYKNIEINKTLTKVNKNICNGKHEGAFESAKELTIVLLSKYYYMCPTLIGIYNLPPISNSFFLVLKEITNNPIIDSIKNKQEDYWRI
;
A
#
# COMPACT_ATOMS: atom_id res chain seq x y z
N MET A 1 -33.42 -22.40 28.71
CA MET A 1 -32.74 -23.59 28.16
C MET A 1 -33.12 -23.85 26.69
N ASP A 2 -34.30 -23.43 26.22
CA ASP A 2 -34.75 -23.69 24.83
C ASP A 2 -34.06 -22.86 23.73
N SER A 3 -33.41 -21.74 24.04
CA SER A 3 -32.69 -20.92 23.05
C SER A 3 -31.35 -21.54 22.62
N ILE A 4 -30.68 -22.28 23.50
CA ILE A 4 -29.39 -22.94 23.22
C ILE A 4 -29.58 -24.10 22.23
N ASN A 5 -30.70 -24.84 22.34
CA ASN A 5 -31.04 -25.92 21.40
C ASN A 5 -31.38 -25.40 20.00
N LYS A 6 -32.15 -24.30 19.89
CA LYS A 6 -32.47 -23.69 18.58
C LYS A 6 -31.23 -23.12 17.89
N GLY A 7 -30.31 -22.51 18.65
CA GLY A 7 -29.06 -21.98 18.10
C GLY A 7 -28.17 -23.06 17.49
N PHE A 8 -28.07 -24.21 18.16
CA PHE A 8 -27.33 -25.36 17.63
C PHE A 8 -28.01 -25.99 16.43
N GLU A 9 -29.32 -26.16 16.46
CA GLU A 9 -30.09 -26.71 15.35
C GLU A 9 -29.95 -25.82 14.11
N ASN A 10 -29.98 -24.49 14.28
CA ASN A 10 -29.71 -23.52 13.21
C ASN A 10 -28.27 -23.62 12.68
N LEU A 11 -27.27 -23.73 13.56
CA LEU A 11 -25.88 -23.94 13.15
C LEU A 11 -25.75 -25.25 12.36
N PHE A 12 -26.33 -26.34 12.86
CA PHE A 12 -26.29 -27.65 12.23
C PHE A 12 -26.96 -27.65 10.85
N ASN A 13 -28.12 -27.00 10.72
CA ASN A 13 -28.82 -26.85 9.45
C ASN A 13 -28.02 -26.00 8.45
N ASN A 14 -27.26 -25.01 8.92
CA ASN A 14 -26.52 -24.07 8.06
C ASN A 14 -25.02 -24.39 7.90
N ILE A 15 -24.47 -25.38 8.64
CA ILE A 15 -23.02 -25.64 8.65
C ILE A 15 -22.49 -26.02 7.26
N HIS A 16 -23.34 -26.61 6.42
CA HIS A 16 -23.01 -26.93 5.03
C HIS A 16 -22.54 -25.70 4.23
N LEU A 17 -23.09 -24.50 4.49
CA LEU A 17 -22.66 -23.27 3.84
C LEU A 17 -21.21 -22.92 4.17
N TYR A 18 -20.78 -23.18 5.42
CA TYR A 18 -19.41 -22.95 5.86
C TYR A 18 -18.46 -23.95 5.20
N TYR A 19 -18.86 -25.22 5.08
CA TYR A 19 -18.09 -26.22 4.33
C TYR A 19 -17.97 -25.85 2.85
N ASP A 20 -19.03 -25.36 2.20
CA ASP A 20 -18.99 -24.94 0.80
C ASP A 20 -18.07 -23.72 0.60
N GLN A 21 -18.11 -22.76 1.53
CA GLN A 21 -17.20 -21.61 1.53
C GLN A 21 -15.74 -22.04 1.74
N GLU A 22 -15.49 -22.91 2.71
CA GLU A 22 -14.15 -23.43 2.99
C GLU A 22 -13.63 -24.27 1.83
N LYS A 23 -14.46 -25.15 1.24
CA LYS A 23 -14.16 -25.89 0.01
C LYS A 23 -13.76 -24.93 -1.11
N SER A 24 -14.61 -23.95 -1.41
CA SER A 24 -14.36 -22.97 -2.47
C SER A 24 -13.05 -22.20 -2.25
N PHE A 25 -12.79 -21.76 -1.02
CA PHE A 25 -11.55 -21.08 -0.65
C PHE A 25 -10.32 -21.98 -0.89
N ARG A 26 -10.34 -23.22 -0.43
CA ARG A 26 -9.21 -24.17 -0.56
C ARG A 26 -8.94 -24.52 -2.03
N ILE A 27 -10.01 -24.79 -2.80
CA ILE A 27 -9.90 -25.12 -4.22
C ILE A 27 -9.38 -23.92 -5.02
N ASN A 28 -9.90 -22.71 -4.77
CA ASN A 28 -9.43 -21.49 -5.43
C ASN A 28 -7.95 -21.22 -5.16
N LYS A 29 -7.46 -21.47 -3.93
CA LYS A 29 -6.04 -21.36 -3.59
C LYS A 29 -5.17 -22.35 -4.38
N LEU A 30 -5.61 -23.60 -4.52
CA LEU A 30 -4.91 -24.60 -5.34
C LEU A 30 -4.93 -24.22 -6.82
N ASP A 31 -6.05 -23.72 -7.35
CA ASP A 31 -6.15 -23.27 -8.75
C ASP A 31 -5.25 -22.07 -9.04
N GLN A 32 -5.10 -21.14 -8.09
CA GLN A 32 -4.12 -20.06 -8.17
C GLN A 32 -2.68 -20.60 -8.21
N CYS A 33 -2.35 -21.58 -7.36
CA CYS A 33 -1.04 -22.22 -7.36
C CYS A 33 -0.74 -22.90 -8.69
N ILE A 34 -1.70 -23.67 -9.22
CA ILE A 34 -1.59 -24.36 -10.52
C ILE A 34 -1.42 -23.34 -11.66
N THR A 35 -2.21 -22.26 -11.67
CA THR A 35 -2.11 -21.21 -12.70
C THR A 35 -0.75 -20.53 -12.66
N ASN A 36 -0.21 -20.27 -11.47
CA ASN A 36 1.07 -19.59 -11.30
C ASN A 36 2.27 -20.50 -11.59
N ILE A 37 2.22 -21.80 -11.25
CA ILE A 37 3.35 -22.71 -11.46
C ILE A 37 3.60 -22.96 -12.96
N ILE A 38 2.54 -22.98 -13.78
CA ILE A 38 2.63 -23.16 -15.24
C ILE A 38 3.48 -22.07 -15.90
N LYS A 39 3.46 -20.84 -15.35
CA LYS A 39 4.24 -19.71 -15.89
C LYS A 39 5.76 -19.96 -15.88
N PHE A 40 6.23 -20.88 -15.03
CA PHE A 40 7.64 -21.23 -14.92
C PHE A 40 8.07 -22.36 -15.86
N LYS A 41 7.13 -23.05 -16.52
CA LYS A 41 7.42 -24.23 -17.34
C LYS A 41 8.24 -23.90 -18.59
N ASP A 42 7.95 -22.77 -19.22
CA ASP A 42 8.50 -22.41 -20.54
C ASP A 42 9.59 -21.33 -20.46
N ILE A 43 10.08 -21.03 -19.25
CA ILE A 43 11.15 -20.06 -19.02
C ILE A 43 12.48 -20.71 -19.39
N LYS A 44 13.17 -20.12 -20.39
CA LYS A 44 14.50 -20.58 -20.80
C LYS A 44 15.60 -20.12 -19.85
N ASN A 45 15.51 -18.88 -19.38
CA ASN A 45 16.47 -18.26 -18.46
C ASN A 45 15.71 -17.63 -17.29
N TYR A 46 15.90 -18.14 -16.08
CA TYR A 46 15.28 -17.61 -14.87
C TYR A 46 16.02 -16.36 -14.40
N ARG A 47 15.28 -15.27 -14.19
CA ARG A 47 15.81 -14.06 -13.57
C ARG A 47 15.67 -14.16 -12.06
N LYS A 48 16.39 -13.29 -11.34
CA LYS A 48 16.27 -13.08 -9.90
C LYS A 48 14.81 -12.97 -9.41
N SER A 49 13.98 -12.17 -10.09
CA SER A 49 12.56 -12.02 -9.75
C SER A 49 11.73 -13.29 -9.93
N ASP A 50 12.11 -14.15 -10.89
CA ASP A 50 11.43 -15.43 -11.12
C ASP A 50 11.74 -16.39 -9.96
N ILE A 51 12.98 -16.43 -9.49
CA ILE A 51 13.42 -17.22 -8.32
C ILE A 51 12.66 -16.75 -7.06
N TYR A 52 12.48 -15.45 -6.89
CA TYR A 52 11.72 -14.90 -5.75
C TYR A 52 10.22 -15.26 -5.82
N ASN A 53 9.61 -15.11 -6.98
CA ASN A 53 8.21 -15.49 -7.19
C ASN A 53 7.98 -16.99 -6.99
N LEU A 54 8.93 -17.81 -7.42
CA LEU A 54 8.87 -19.25 -7.24
C LEU A 54 9.07 -19.63 -5.77
N THR A 55 9.97 -18.97 -5.05
CA THR A 55 10.14 -19.17 -3.59
C THR A 55 8.84 -18.88 -2.85
N TYR A 56 8.18 -17.76 -3.17
CA TYR A 56 6.85 -17.44 -2.66
C TYR A 56 5.85 -18.55 -2.99
N LEU A 57 5.81 -19.01 -4.25
CA LEU A 57 4.87 -20.02 -4.71
C LEU A 57 5.10 -21.39 -4.06
N ILE A 58 6.35 -21.77 -3.79
CA ILE A 58 6.69 -23.02 -3.08
C ILE A 58 6.09 -22.99 -1.67
N GLU A 59 6.25 -21.89 -0.93
CA GLU A 59 5.67 -21.76 0.41
C GLU A 59 4.14 -21.70 0.36
N GLU A 60 3.57 -21.02 -0.64
CA GLU A 60 2.12 -21.01 -0.88
C GLU A 60 1.54 -22.40 -1.19
N ILE A 61 2.29 -23.23 -1.94
CA ILE A 61 1.91 -24.61 -2.22
C ILE A 61 1.93 -25.43 -0.93
N LYS A 62 3.02 -25.37 -0.15
CA LYS A 62 3.12 -26.08 1.13
C LYS A 62 1.96 -25.72 2.07
N TYR A 63 1.63 -24.43 2.15
CA TYR A 63 0.49 -23.95 2.91
C TYR A 63 -0.84 -24.48 2.36
N SER A 64 -1.03 -24.45 1.04
CA SER A 64 -2.27 -24.89 0.38
C SER A 64 -2.48 -26.41 0.45
N THR A 65 -1.39 -27.17 0.58
CA THR A 65 -1.42 -28.64 0.67
C THR A 65 -1.28 -29.17 2.08
N LYS A 66 -1.47 -28.35 3.12
CA LYS A 66 -1.32 -28.76 4.52
C LYS A 66 -2.52 -29.51 5.11
N LEU A 67 -3.63 -29.60 4.37
CA LEU A 67 -4.89 -30.19 4.83
C LEU A 67 -4.90 -31.71 4.55
N ILE A 68 -4.92 -32.53 5.59
CA ILE A 68 -4.84 -34.00 5.47
C ILE A 68 -6.09 -34.60 6.08
N LEU A 69 -7.10 -34.86 5.24
CA LEU A 69 -8.39 -35.44 5.66
C LEU A 69 -8.48 -36.95 5.44
N SER A 70 -7.55 -37.54 4.69
CA SER A 70 -7.49 -38.96 4.33
C SER A 70 -6.04 -39.43 4.09
N ASP A 71 -5.83 -40.75 4.07
CA ASP A 71 -4.54 -41.35 3.71
C ASP A 71 -4.12 -40.99 2.27
N SER A 72 -5.10 -40.81 1.38
CA SER A 72 -4.83 -40.36 0.01
C SER A 72 -4.30 -38.94 0.00
N ALA A 73 -4.89 -38.03 0.79
CA ALA A 73 -4.41 -36.67 0.94
C ALA A 73 -2.98 -36.65 1.53
N LEU A 74 -2.69 -37.49 2.53
CA LEU A 74 -1.36 -37.64 3.13
C LEU A 74 -0.32 -38.10 2.10
N ASN A 75 -0.65 -39.12 1.30
CA ASN A 75 0.24 -39.63 0.26
C ASN A 75 0.58 -38.54 -0.78
N PHE A 76 -0.41 -37.80 -1.26
CA PHE A 76 -0.17 -36.70 -2.20
C PHE A 76 0.60 -35.54 -1.57
N HIS A 77 0.30 -35.18 -0.32
CA HIS A 77 1.06 -34.19 0.43
C HIS A 77 2.55 -34.54 0.46
N ASN A 78 2.88 -35.79 0.83
CA ASN A 78 4.27 -36.25 0.89
C ASN A 78 4.96 -36.26 -0.49
N LEU A 79 4.23 -36.68 -1.54
CA LEU A 79 4.75 -36.63 -2.91
C LEU A 79 5.01 -35.19 -3.38
N ILE A 80 4.14 -34.25 -3.02
CA ILE A 80 4.30 -32.83 -3.31
C ILE A 80 5.53 -32.28 -2.60
N LEU A 81 5.66 -32.52 -1.28
CA LEU A 81 6.83 -32.08 -0.51
C LEU A 81 8.13 -32.61 -1.11
N LYS A 82 8.20 -33.90 -1.44
CA LYS A 82 9.37 -34.50 -2.09
C LYS A 82 9.70 -33.84 -3.43
N ASN A 83 8.69 -33.51 -4.23
CA ASN A 83 8.89 -32.83 -5.50
C ASN A 83 9.38 -31.38 -5.30
N LEU A 84 8.86 -30.67 -4.30
CA LEU A 84 9.34 -29.34 -3.92
C LEU A 84 10.80 -29.38 -3.43
N ASP A 85 11.19 -30.37 -2.64
CA ASP A 85 12.59 -30.54 -2.23
C ASP A 85 13.51 -30.74 -3.43
N ASN A 86 13.12 -31.58 -4.38
CA ASN A 86 13.86 -31.77 -5.62
C ASN A 86 13.98 -30.48 -6.45
N LEU A 87 12.94 -29.63 -6.45
CA LEU A 87 12.99 -28.32 -7.12
C LEU A 87 14.01 -27.39 -6.45
N LEU A 88 14.09 -27.42 -5.12
CA LEU A 88 15.02 -26.60 -4.36
C LEU A 88 16.48 -27.02 -4.54
N ASP A 89 16.71 -28.31 -4.82
CA ASP A 89 18.04 -28.90 -5.04
C ASP A 89 18.48 -28.92 -6.51
N SER A 90 17.56 -28.70 -7.45
CA SER A 90 17.84 -28.79 -8.89
C SER A 90 18.81 -27.70 -9.35
N ILE A 91 19.79 -28.08 -10.16
CA ILE A 91 20.75 -27.19 -10.83
C ILE A 91 20.57 -27.24 -12.36
N ASP A 92 19.92 -28.29 -12.88
CA ASP A 92 19.65 -28.49 -14.30
C ASP A 92 18.27 -27.94 -14.70
N ILE A 93 18.22 -27.09 -15.72
CA ILE A 93 17.00 -26.40 -16.18
C ILE A 93 15.98 -27.39 -16.79
N LYS A 94 16.44 -28.44 -17.48
CA LYS A 94 15.52 -29.44 -18.10
C LYS A 94 14.88 -30.31 -17.03
N TYR A 95 15.65 -30.75 -16.04
CA TYR A 95 15.14 -31.46 -14.87
C TYR A 95 14.19 -30.58 -14.08
N PHE A 96 14.54 -29.31 -13.85
CA PHE A 96 13.68 -28.32 -13.21
C PHE A 96 12.32 -28.19 -13.91
N ALA A 97 12.29 -28.03 -15.24
CA ALA A 97 11.05 -27.95 -16.02
C ALA A 97 10.20 -29.24 -15.90
N SER A 98 10.85 -30.40 -15.83
CA SER A 98 10.16 -31.69 -15.62
C SER A 98 9.51 -31.79 -14.23
N LEU A 99 10.20 -31.31 -13.19
CA LEU A 99 9.69 -31.26 -11.81
C LEU A 99 8.49 -30.32 -11.70
N ILE A 100 8.53 -29.16 -12.37
CA ILE A 100 7.40 -28.22 -12.46
C ILE A 100 6.18 -28.89 -13.12
N LYS A 101 6.39 -29.63 -14.21
CA LYS A 101 5.30 -30.38 -14.87
C LYS A 101 4.71 -31.44 -13.95
N ASN A 102 5.56 -32.19 -13.25
CA ASN A 102 5.11 -33.19 -12.28
C ASN A 102 4.35 -32.54 -11.11
N LEU A 103 4.82 -31.39 -10.62
CA LEU A 103 4.21 -30.66 -9.52
C LEU A 103 2.80 -30.20 -9.87
N LYS A 104 2.60 -29.71 -11.09
CA LYS A 104 1.26 -29.39 -11.61
C LYS A 104 0.32 -30.59 -11.49
N THR A 105 0.72 -31.76 -12.00
CA THR A 105 -0.12 -32.97 -11.99
C THR A 105 -0.41 -33.43 -10.56
N LEU A 106 0.58 -33.38 -9.66
CA LEU A 106 0.38 -33.70 -8.25
C LEU A 106 -0.63 -32.75 -7.58
N LEU A 107 -0.59 -31.45 -7.89
CA LEU A 107 -1.53 -30.46 -7.36
C LEU A 107 -2.95 -30.66 -7.90
N GLU A 108 -3.10 -30.96 -9.18
CA GLU A 108 -4.40 -31.28 -9.79
C GLU A 108 -5.02 -32.53 -9.14
N ASN A 109 -4.22 -33.57 -8.89
CA ASN A 109 -4.69 -34.78 -8.22
C ASN A 109 -5.04 -34.53 -6.76
N TYR A 110 -4.19 -33.81 -6.02
CA TYR A 110 -4.47 -33.44 -4.62
C TYR A 110 -5.75 -32.61 -4.51
N LYS A 111 -5.99 -31.67 -5.44
CA LYS A 111 -7.23 -30.88 -5.51
C LYS A 111 -8.47 -31.78 -5.59
N LEU A 112 -8.46 -32.78 -6.47
CA LEU A 112 -9.58 -33.73 -6.61
C LEU A 112 -9.81 -34.55 -5.34
N ILE A 113 -8.73 -34.96 -4.66
CA ILE A 113 -8.82 -35.69 -3.38
C ILE A 113 -9.45 -34.81 -2.30
N ILE A 114 -8.98 -33.58 -2.12
CA ILE A 114 -9.53 -32.67 -1.11
C ILE A 114 -10.98 -32.31 -1.40
N GLU A 115 -11.34 -32.09 -2.67
CA GLU A 115 -12.72 -31.87 -3.06
C GLU A 115 -13.62 -33.05 -2.66
N LYS A 116 -13.17 -34.27 -2.90
CA LYS A 116 -13.88 -35.50 -2.50
C LYS A 116 -13.96 -35.63 -0.98
N ASP A 117 -12.86 -35.42 -0.28
CA ASP A 117 -12.77 -35.57 1.18
C ASP A 117 -13.69 -34.57 1.90
N ILE A 118 -13.70 -33.30 1.47
CA ILE A 118 -14.60 -32.28 2.04
C ILE A 118 -16.06 -32.63 1.74
N SER A 119 -16.37 -33.07 0.52
CA SER A 119 -17.74 -33.46 0.15
C SER A 119 -18.23 -34.65 0.99
N HIS A 120 -17.37 -35.63 1.25
CA HIS A 120 -17.68 -36.74 2.14
C HIS A 120 -17.92 -36.28 3.59
N ARG A 121 -17.09 -35.35 4.10
CA ARG A 121 -17.31 -34.73 5.43
C ARG A 121 -18.67 -34.04 5.52
N MET A 122 -19.07 -33.31 4.49
CA MET A 122 -20.40 -32.67 4.43
C MET A 122 -21.54 -33.69 4.50
N GLU A 123 -21.42 -34.83 3.82
CA GLU A 123 -22.42 -35.91 3.86
C GLU A 123 -22.52 -36.57 5.25
N LEU A 124 -21.39 -36.80 5.92
CA LEU A 124 -21.37 -37.34 7.30
C LEU A 124 -22.11 -36.40 8.27
N VAL A 125 -21.93 -35.09 8.11
CA VAL A 125 -22.65 -34.09 8.92
C VAL A 125 -24.14 -34.09 8.59
N LYS A 126 -24.52 -34.11 7.31
CA LYS A 126 -25.95 -34.15 6.88
C LYS A 126 -26.69 -35.39 7.39
N THR A 127 -26.01 -36.54 7.46
CA THR A 127 -26.62 -37.82 7.86
C THR A 127 -26.69 -38.01 9.38
N LYS A 128 -26.37 -36.97 10.18
CA LYS A 128 -26.43 -36.95 11.66
C LYS A 128 -25.55 -38.00 12.36
N GLN A 129 -24.50 -38.49 11.71
CA GLN A 129 -23.55 -39.45 12.30
C GLN A 129 -22.49 -38.74 13.15
N ILE A 130 -22.91 -37.99 14.17
CA ILE A 130 -22.00 -37.20 15.02
C ILE A 130 -21.02 -38.11 15.79
N ASP A 131 -21.39 -39.35 16.10
CA ASP A 131 -20.53 -40.30 16.82
C ASP A 131 -19.32 -40.78 15.97
N ASN A 132 -19.49 -40.91 14.65
CA ASN A 132 -18.40 -41.22 13.71
C ASN A 132 -17.44 -40.04 13.52
N LEU A 133 -17.97 -38.82 13.63
CA LEU A 133 -17.20 -37.59 13.62
C LEU A 133 -16.40 -37.47 14.93
N GLU A 134 -17.03 -37.67 16.09
CA GLU A 134 -16.40 -37.59 17.42
C GLU A 134 -15.20 -38.54 17.59
N SER A 135 -15.31 -39.80 17.14
CA SER A 135 -14.20 -40.76 17.17
C SER A 135 -13.01 -40.31 16.31
N THR A 136 -13.29 -39.94 15.06
CA THR A 136 -12.29 -39.39 14.13
C THR A 136 -11.58 -38.17 14.73
N PHE A 137 -12.33 -37.29 15.41
CA PHE A 137 -11.80 -36.07 16.02
C PHE A 137 -10.90 -36.32 17.22
N LEU A 138 -11.23 -37.30 18.08
CA LEU A 138 -10.43 -37.61 19.27
C LEU A 138 -9.07 -38.23 18.93
N ASP A 139 -9.01 -39.04 17.86
CA ASP A 139 -7.75 -39.62 17.40
C ASP A 139 -6.79 -38.56 16.86
N TYR A 140 -7.31 -37.55 16.13
CA TYR A 140 -6.48 -36.46 15.60
C TYR A 140 -6.00 -35.48 16.67
N ILE A 141 -6.84 -35.15 17.67
CA ILE A 141 -6.46 -34.25 18.77
C ILE A 141 -5.27 -34.81 19.58
N LYS A 142 -5.13 -36.15 19.64
CA LYS A 142 -4.02 -36.84 20.34
C LYS A 142 -2.72 -36.88 19.54
N SER A 143 -2.75 -36.66 18.23
CA SER A 143 -1.53 -36.59 17.41
C SER A 143 -0.79 -35.25 17.64
N ASP A 144 0.50 -35.33 17.98
CA ASP A 144 1.36 -34.14 18.10
C ASP A 144 2.05 -33.88 16.77
N ASN A 145 1.43 -33.02 15.96
CA ASN A 145 2.01 -32.58 14.70
C ASN A 145 2.71 -31.24 14.90
N THR A 146 4.01 -31.30 15.17
CA THR A 146 4.87 -30.13 15.11
C THR A 146 5.38 -29.97 13.68
N SER A 147 5.14 -28.79 13.09
CA SER A 147 5.77 -28.42 11.83
C SER A 147 7.27 -28.29 12.05
N THR A 148 8.06 -29.20 11.48
CA THR A 148 9.51 -29.05 11.39
C THR A 148 9.79 -28.19 10.16
N TYR A 149 10.15 -26.93 10.39
CA TYR A 149 10.73 -26.10 9.36
C TYR A 149 12.16 -26.58 9.13
N SER A 150 12.59 -26.67 7.87
CA SER A 150 13.94 -27.10 7.49
C SER A 150 14.83 -25.92 7.04
N ASP A 151 14.29 -24.69 7.06
CA ASP A 151 15.02 -23.50 6.66
C ASP A 151 15.69 -22.87 7.87
N ARG A 152 17.01 -22.72 7.78
CA ARG A 152 17.88 -22.26 8.88
C ARG A 152 17.41 -20.95 9.52
N LEU A 153 16.97 -19.96 8.73
CA LEU A 153 16.56 -18.67 9.29
C LEU A 153 15.19 -18.80 9.98
N VAL A 154 14.28 -19.57 9.39
CA VAL A 154 12.95 -19.82 9.96
C VAL A 154 13.07 -20.57 11.28
N GLU A 155 13.89 -21.62 11.33
CA GLU A 155 14.18 -22.37 12.56
C GLU A 155 14.73 -21.45 13.65
N LEU A 156 15.70 -20.59 13.29
CA LEU A 156 16.31 -19.63 14.21
C LEU A 156 15.28 -18.60 14.72
N TYR A 157 14.41 -18.10 13.85
CA TYR A 157 13.32 -17.19 14.24
C TYR A 157 12.34 -17.86 15.21
N VAL A 158 11.91 -19.09 14.90
CA VAL A 158 11.03 -19.89 15.77
C VAL A 158 11.71 -20.21 17.11
N LYS A 159 13.01 -20.54 17.11
CA LYS A 159 13.81 -20.75 18.33
C LYS A 159 13.84 -19.47 19.18
N THR A 160 14.02 -18.31 18.53
CA THR A 160 14.01 -17.00 19.20
C THR A 160 12.69 -16.72 19.92
N ILE A 161 11.57 -17.07 19.28
CA ILE A 161 10.25 -16.91 19.86
C ILE A 161 10.02 -17.86 21.05
N LYS A 162 10.45 -19.11 20.92
CA LYS A 162 10.22 -20.16 21.95
C LYS A 162 11.14 -20.02 23.16
N THR A 163 12.38 -19.59 22.95
CA THR A 163 13.43 -19.47 23.98
C THR A 163 14.12 -18.12 23.88
N PRO A 164 13.43 -17.00 24.18
CA PRO A 164 13.92 -15.64 23.95
C PRO A 164 15.15 -15.26 24.80
N ASP A 165 15.43 -16.00 25.87
CA ASP A 165 16.53 -15.72 26.79
C ASP A 165 17.84 -16.48 26.48
N SER A 166 17.87 -17.32 25.45
CA SER A 166 19.05 -18.13 25.10
C SER A 166 20.15 -17.27 24.45
N GLU A 167 21.34 -17.24 25.06
CA GLU A 167 22.51 -16.50 24.55
C GLU A 167 23.08 -17.08 23.25
N GLU A 168 22.86 -18.38 22.99
CA GLU A 168 23.35 -19.08 21.80
C GLU A 168 22.75 -18.51 20.51
N ILE A 169 21.52 -17.98 20.58
CA ILE A 169 20.75 -17.48 19.43
C ILE A 169 21.48 -16.33 18.71
N ILE A 170 22.15 -15.44 19.45
CA ILE A 170 22.91 -14.33 18.84
C ILE A 170 24.05 -14.84 17.97
N SER A 171 24.74 -15.90 18.41
CA SER A 171 25.85 -16.50 17.67
C SER A 171 25.37 -17.14 16.35
N GLU A 172 24.18 -17.75 16.38
CA GLU A 172 23.55 -18.33 15.20
C GLU A 172 23.11 -17.25 14.19
N TYR A 173 22.53 -16.13 14.66
CA TYR A 173 22.22 -14.98 13.80
C TYR A 173 23.48 -14.35 13.20
N LYS A 174 24.56 -14.21 13.99
CA LYS A 174 25.86 -13.74 13.47
C LYS A 174 26.34 -14.61 12.31
N SER A 175 26.28 -15.92 12.46
CA SER A 175 26.70 -16.86 11.41
C SER A 175 25.80 -16.74 10.16
N TYR A 176 24.49 -16.60 10.33
CA TYR A 176 23.57 -16.38 9.21
C TYR A 176 23.85 -15.06 8.47
N PHE A 177 23.93 -13.94 9.18
CA PHE A 177 24.15 -12.62 8.56
C PHE A 177 25.53 -12.49 7.92
N ASN A 178 26.56 -13.15 8.46
CA ASN A 178 27.86 -13.26 7.79
C ASN A 178 27.74 -14.00 6.45
N THR A 179 27.01 -15.12 6.42
CA THR A 179 26.76 -15.88 5.18
C THR A 179 25.99 -15.03 4.17
N LEU A 180 24.95 -14.33 4.61
CA LEU A 180 24.16 -13.43 3.76
C LEU A 180 25.03 -12.29 3.21
N LYS A 181 25.85 -11.66 4.05
CA LYS A 181 26.73 -10.55 3.65
C LYS A 181 27.76 -10.99 2.62
N ILE A 182 28.39 -12.15 2.81
CA ILE A 182 29.33 -12.73 1.84
C ILE A 182 28.60 -13.01 0.54
N PHE A 183 27.45 -13.69 0.61
CA PHE A 183 26.65 -14.03 -0.56
C PHE A 183 26.26 -12.79 -1.37
N VAL A 184 25.75 -11.75 -0.71
CA VAL A 184 25.29 -10.55 -1.40
C VAL A 184 26.46 -9.77 -2.00
N LYS A 185 27.64 -9.74 -1.37
CA LYS A 185 28.84 -9.12 -1.95
C LYS A 185 29.37 -9.89 -3.16
N ASP A 186 29.40 -11.22 -3.07
CA ASP A 186 30.07 -12.06 -4.06
C ASP A 186 29.18 -12.36 -5.29
N TYR A 187 27.84 -12.34 -5.12
CA TYR A 187 26.88 -12.76 -6.15
C TYR A 187 25.94 -11.64 -6.62
N GLN A 188 26.18 -10.37 -6.25
CA GLN A 188 25.33 -9.25 -6.65
C GLN A 188 25.23 -9.04 -8.16
N ASN A 189 26.26 -9.42 -8.92
CA ASN A 189 26.41 -9.18 -10.35
C ASN A 189 26.36 -10.45 -11.22
N ILE A 190 25.97 -11.59 -10.64
CA ILE A 190 25.93 -12.88 -11.35
C ILE A 190 24.49 -13.13 -11.84
N ASP A 191 24.30 -13.13 -13.16
CA ASP A 191 23.03 -13.46 -13.82
C ASP A 191 22.72 -14.97 -13.86
N ASP A 192 23.58 -15.79 -13.26
CA ASP A 192 23.46 -17.24 -13.26
C ASP A 192 22.44 -17.77 -12.23
N PHE A 193 21.90 -18.94 -12.54
CA PHE A 193 21.01 -19.67 -11.68
C PHE A 193 21.74 -20.21 -10.44
N ILE A 194 21.48 -19.62 -9.28
CA ILE A 194 21.99 -20.10 -7.99
C ILE A 194 20.97 -21.07 -7.39
N PRO A 195 21.38 -22.29 -6.97
CA PRO A 195 20.48 -23.26 -6.36
C PRO A 195 19.73 -22.69 -5.14
N PHE A 196 18.43 -23.00 -5.02
CA PHE A 196 17.55 -22.37 -4.02
C PHE A 196 18.03 -22.59 -2.58
N ARG A 197 18.53 -23.78 -2.23
CA ARG A 197 19.02 -24.06 -0.87
C ARG A 197 20.31 -23.32 -0.51
N LYS A 198 21.11 -22.89 -1.50
CA LYS A 198 22.37 -22.16 -1.26
C LYS A 198 22.18 -20.64 -1.20
N ASN A 199 20.99 -20.14 -1.49
CA ASN A 199 20.71 -18.72 -1.55
C ASN A 199 20.10 -18.22 -0.22
N PRO A 200 20.87 -17.57 0.67
CA PRO A 200 20.38 -17.07 1.96
C PRO A 200 19.31 -15.97 1.79
N VAL A 201 19.24 -15.31 0.64
CA VAL A 201 18.17 -14.32 0.38
C VAL A 201 16.80 -14.98 0.32
N LEU A 202 16.70 -16.23 -0.13
CA LEU A 202 15.43 -16.94 -0.20
C LEU A 202 14.93 -17.33 1.20
N SER A 203 15.83 -17.56 2.16
CA SER A 203 15.46 -17.74 3.57
C SER A 203 14.78 -16.49 4.15
N LEU A 204 15.21 -15.29 3.76
CA LEU A 204 14.51 -14.04 4.11
C LEU A 204 13.09 -14.00 3.55
N LEU A 205 12.90 -14.40 2.29
CA LEU A 205 11.57 -14.43 1.65
C LEU A 205 10.64 -15.47 2.28
N LYS A 206 11.16 -16.66 2.61
CA LYS A 206 10.39 -17.68 3.34
C LYS A 206 10.00 -17.19 4.72
N LEU A 207 10.92 -16.54 5.43
CA LEU A 207 10.62 -15.93 6.72
C LEU A 207 9.52 -14.86 6.58
N ALA A 208 9.62 -13.97 5.59
CA ALA A 208 8.60 -12.96 5.32
C ALA A 208 7.22 -13.58 5.02
N TYR A 209 7.19 -14.67 4.23
CA TYR A 209 5.97 -15.42 3.96
C TYR A 209 5.35 -15.97 5.26
N LEU A 210 6.15 -16.60 6.11
CA LEU A 210 5.68 -17.22 7.35
C LEU A 210 5.26 -16.20 8.42
N ILE A 211 5.96 -15.07 8.53
CA ILE A 211 5.54 -14.00 9.45
C ILE A 211 4.21 -13.41 8.96
N LYS A 212 4.03 -13.23 7.65
CA LYS A 212 2.77 -12.69 7.09
C LYS A 212 1.59 -13.65 7.19
N ASN A 213 1.79 -14.94 6.93
CA ASN A 213 0.71 -15.95 6.88
C ASN A 213 0.61 -16.83 8.13
N ASN A 214 1.39 -16.52 9.17
CA ASN A 214 1.64 -17.32 10.36
C ASN A 214 2.37 -18.65 10.08
N LEU A 215 2.97 -19.18 11.16
CA LEU A 215 3.51 -20.54 11.16
C LEU A 215 2.35 -21.53 10.97
N TYR A 216 2.37 -22.25 9.86
CA TYR A 216 1.34 -23.22 9.55
C TYR A 216 1.75 -24.64 9.98
N LYS A 217 0.78 -25.40 10.47
CA LYS A 217 0.91 -26.81 10.80
C LYS A 217 0.06 -27.64 9.84
N ILE A 218 0.28 -28.94 9.83
CA ILE A 218 -0.60 -29.88 9.13
C ILE A 218 -1.96 -29.83 9.82
N ASP A 219 -3.01 -29.58 9.04
CA ASP A 219 -4.38 -29.51 9.50
C ASP A 219 -5.05 -30.85 9.20
N PHE A 220 -5.58 -31.53 10.22
CA PHE A 220 -6.38 -32.75 10.05
C PHE A 220 -7.88 -32.48 10.13
N LEU A 221 -8.25 -31.23 10.45
CA LEU A 221 -9.61 -30.77 10.67
C LEU A 221 -9.89 -29.53 9.85
N LEU A 222 -11.11 -29.43 9.33
CA LEU A 222 -11.61 -28.20 8.73
C LEU A 222 -11.97 -27.18 9.83
N THR A 223 -11.97 -25.91 9.47
CA THR A 223 -12.43 -24.84 10.36
C THR A 223 -13.91 -25.05 10.71
N SER A 224 -14.68 -25.51 9.72
CA SER A 224 -16.07 -25.89 9.86
C SER A 224 -16.26 -27.06 10.84
N ASP A 225 -15.37 -28.07 10.83
CA ASP A 225 -15.36 -29.16 11.82
C ASP A 225 -15.17 -28.60 13.24
N ILE A 226 -14.19 -27.71 13.40
CA ILE A 226 -13.85 -27.10 14.71
C ILE A 226 -15.02 -26.30 15.27
N ILE A 227 -15.71 -25.50 14.43
CA ILE A 227 -16.88 -24.72 14.84
C ILE A 227 -18.00 -25.64 15.31
N LEU A 228 -18.29 -26.69 14.54
CA LEU A 228 -19.33 -27.67 14.88
C LEU A 228 -19.01 -28.38 16.21
N LEU A 229 -17.77 -28.81 16.40
CA LEU A 229 -17.31 -29.46 17.63
C LEU A 229 -17.39 -28.56 18.86
N LYS A 230 -16.95 -27.30 18.74
CA LYS A 230 -17.06 -26.31 19.83
C LYS A 230 -18.51 -26.12 20.24
N ALA A 231 -19.42 -25.99 19.28
CA ALA A 231 -20.84 -25.85 19.57
C ALA A 231 -21.41 -27.10 20.24
N PHE A 232 -21.08 -28.29 19.72
CA PHE A 232 -21.56 -29.57 20.25
C PHE A 232 -21.12 -29.81 21.70
N TYR A 233 -19.83 -29.67 22.00
CA TYR A 233 -19.33 -29.89 23.35
C TYR A 233 -19.75 -28.78 24.34
N SER A 234 -20.02 -27.56 23.86
CA SER A 234 -20.62 -26.51 24.69
C SER A 234 -22.03 -26.85 25.15
N ILE A 235 -22.82 -27.50 24.29
CA ILE A 235 -24.19 -27.93 24.64
C ILE A 235 -24.15 -29.13 25.60
N LYS A 236 -23.25 -30.08 25.33
CA LYS A 236 -23.01 -31.22 26.22
C LYS A 236 -22.34 -30.81 27.54
N LYS A 237 -21.88 -29.56 27.67
CA LYS A 237 -21.10 -29.03 28.81
C LYS A 237 -19.84 -29.86 29.10
N ASP A 238 -19.23 -30.42 28.06
CA ASP A 238 -17.99 -31.21 28.16
C ASP A 238 -16.78 -30.26 28.12
N THR A 239 -16.42 -29.72 29.29
CA THR A 239 -15.36 -28.72 29.44
C THR A 239 -13.97 -29.25 29.11
N ASP A 240 -13.75 -30.56 29.29
CA ASP A 240 -12.44 -31.18 29.08
C ASP A 240 -12.12 -31.28 27.59
N LYS A 241 -13.07 -31.79 26.79
CA LYS A 241 -12.91 -31.85 25.32
C LYS A 241 -12.90 -30.47 24.69
N LEU A 242 -13.68 -29.53 25.22
CA LEU A 242 -13.58 -28.12 24.82
C LEU A 242 -12.17 -27.57 25.09
N GLY A 243 -11.63 -27.80 26.28
CA GLY A 243 -10.27 -27.39 26.65
C GLY A 243 -9.21 -27.95 25.71
N LEU A 244 -9.34 -29.22 25.30
CA LEU A 244 -8.45 -29.86 24.32
C LEU A 244 -8.53 -29.17 22.95
N ILE A 245 -9.74 -28.92 22.44
CA ILE A 245 -9.93 -28.20 21.17
C ILE A 245 -9.36 -26.80 21.25
N TYR A 246 -9.64 -26.06 22.33
CA TYR A 246 -9.09 -24.71 22.51
C TYR A 246 -7.57 -24.73 22.55
N LYS A 247 -6.93 -25.66 23.28
CA LYS A 247 -5.47 -25.79 23.31
C LYS A 247 -4.85 -26.10 21.94
N LYS A 248 -5.50 -26.93 21.13
CA LYS A 248 -5.00 -27.32 19.79
C LYS A 248 -5.34 -26.30 18.69
N THR A 249 -6.39 -25.52 18.87
CA THR A 249 -6.83 -24.47 17.95
C THR A 249 -6.45 -23.06 18.42
N ASP A 250 -5.67 -22.96 19.51
CA ASP A 250 -5.30 -21.69 20.12
C ASP A 250 -4.46 -20.87 19.13
N PRO A 251 -5.00 -19.76 18.62
CA PRO A 251 -4.26 -18.90 17.72
C PRO A 251 -3.04 -18.28 18.43
N TYR A 252 -3.03 -18.10 19.76
CA TYR A 252 -1.90 -17.49 20.48
C TYR A 252 -0.63 -18.33 20.46
N LEU A 253 -0.72 -19.66 20.38
CA LEU A 253 0.44 -20.54 20.17
C LEU A 253 1.01 -20.48 18.73
N SER A 254 0.28 -19.85 17.80
CA SER A 254 0.67 -19.61 16.41
C SER A 254 0.98 -18.14 16.09
N ILE A 255 0.72 -17.22 17.02
CA ILE A 255 0.83 -15.76 16.85
C ILE A 255 1.83 -15.18 17.87
N VAL A 256 3.07 -15.64 17.86
CA VAL A 256 4.14 -14.88 18.50
C VAL A 256 5.10 -14.48 17.41
N SER A 257 4.97 -13.24 16.93
CA SER A 257 6.02 -12.57 16.16
C SER A 257 6.96 -11.85 17.13
N LEU A 258 8.21 -11.61 16.73
CA LEU A 258 9.15 -10.79 17.50
C LEU A 258 8.55 -9.42 17.86
N THR A 259 7.69 -8.86 17.00
CA THR A 259 6.98 -7.60 17.24
C THR A 259 6.08 -7.61 18.48
N LEU A 260 5.47 -8.74 18.83
CA LEU A 260 4.66 -8.84 20.05
C LEU A 260 5.54 -8.92 21.31
N LEU A 261 6.68 -9.60 21.21
CA LEU A 261 7.66 -9.73 22.29
C LEU A 261 8.45 -8.44 22.57
N GLN A 262 8.45 -7.47 21.63
CA GLN A 262 9.06 -6.14 21.79
C GLN A 262 8.40 -5.26 22.86
N THR A 263 7.18 -5.56 23.30
CA THR A 263 6.44 -4.70 24.23
C THR A 263 7.02 -4.71 25.66
N LYS A 264 7.64 -5.82 26.08
CA LYS A 264 8.40 -5.98 27.35
C LYS A 264 9.53 -7.02 27.17
N PRO A 265 10.61 -6.68 26.43
CA PRO A 265 11.64 -7.66 26.14
C PRO A 265 12.53 -7.89 27.35
N SER A 266 13.00 -9.13 27.52
CA SER A 266 14.13 -9.42 28.41
C SER A 266 15.40 -8.76 27.88
N GLU A 267 16.43 -8.65 28.72
CA GLU A 267 17.72 -8.06 28.30
C GLU A 267 18.34 -8.83 27.12
N ASN A 268 18.27 -10.17 27.16
CA ASN A 268 18.78 -11.03 26.10
C ASN A 268 17.98 -10.88 24.80
N LEU A 269 16.64 -10.83 24.88
CA LEU A 269 15.81 -10.58 23.71
C LEU A 269 16.09 -9.20 23.09
N LYS A 270 16.28 -8.17 23.92
CA LYS A 270 16.66 -6.83 23.45
C LYS A 270 17.98 -6.86 22.68
N ARG A 271 19.01 -7.55 23.21
CA ARG A 271 20.30 -7.73 22.51
C ARG A 271 20.15 -8.45 21.17
N ILE A 272 19.28 -9.46 21.09
CA ILE A 272 18.98 -10.18 19.83
C ILE A 272 18.34 -9.22 18.82
N ILE A 273 17.33 -8.45 19.24
CA ILE A 273 16.62 -7.49 18.39
C ILE A 273 17.57 -6.41 17.88
N ASP A 274 18.31 -5.76 18.78
CA ASP A 274 19.28 -4.71 18.45
C ASP A 274 20.34 -5.22 17.46
N PHE A 275 20.78 -6.47 17.63
CA PHE A 275 21.70 -7.11 16.70
C PHE A 275 21.09 -7.29 15.30
N ILE A 276 19.87 -7.83 15.21
CA ILE A 276 19.16 -8.04 13.93
C ILE A 276 18.96 -6.69 13.22
N ASP A 277 18.48 -5.67 13.93
CA ASP A 277 18.27 -4.32 13.38
C ASP A 277 19.56 -3.72 12.82
N LEU A 278 20.66 -3.83 13.57
CA LEU A 278 21.96 -3.35 13.11
C LEU A 278 22.43 -4.09 11.84
N GLN A 279 22.27 -5.41 11.78
CA GLN A 279 22.66 -6.18 10.58
C GLN A 279 21.79 -5.82 9.37
N ILE A 280 20.48 -5.63 9.56
CA ILE A 280 19.56 -5.16 8.52
C ILE A 280 20.03 -3.80 7.99
N PHE A 281 20.34 -2.85 8.87
CA PHE A 281 20.85 -1.53 8.47
C PHE A 281 22.14 -1.63 7.65
N VAL A 282 23.09 -2.47 8.09
CA VAL A 282 24.38 -2.64 7.39
C VAL A 282 24.21 -3.26 6.00
N ILE A 283 23.24 -4.16 5.85
CA ILE A 283 23.07 -4.94 4.62
C ILE A 283 22.04 -4.30 3.66
N SER A 284 21.15 -3.44 4.14
CA SER A 284 20.09 -2.81 3.34
C SER A 284 20.61 -2.06 2.11
N GLN A 285 21.81 -1.47 2.19
CA GLN A 285 22.48 -0.81 1.07
C GLN A 285 22.72 -1.72 -0.15
N TYR A 286 22.64 -3.04 0.03
CA TYR A 286 22.84 -4.04 -1.01
C TYR A 286 21.52 -4.63 -1.56
N PHE A 287 20.36 -4.12 -1.12
CA PHE A 287 19.03 -4.61 -1.47
C PHE A 287 18.14 -3.50 -2.06
N ASP A 288 17.88 -3.58 -3.36
CA ASP A 288 16.91 -2.70 -4.04
C ASP A 288 15.56 -3.39 -4.32
N ASP A 289 15.47 -4.71 -4.09
CA ASP A 289 14.32 -5.53 -4.52
C ASP A 289 13.12 -5.50 -3.55
N PHE A 290 13.38 -5.33 -2.24
CA PHE A 290 12.39 -5.28 -1.16
C PHE A 290 12.99 -4.76 0.17
N PRO A 291 12.18 -4.15 1.06
CA PRO A 291 12.65 -3.61 2.33
C PRO A 291 12.88 -4.71 3.39
N LEU A 292 14.14 -4.95 3.75
CA LEU A 292 14.54 -5.96 4.74
C LEU A 292 13.96 -5.72 6.14
N GLN A 293 13.83 -4.45 6.54
CA GLN A 293 13.31 -4.05 7.85
C GLN A 293 11.87 -4.56 8.09
N ASP A 294 11.08 -4.67 7.03
CA ASP A 294 9.67 -5.04 7.12
C ASP A 294 9.47 -6.56 7.26
N ILE A 295 10.56 -7.34 7.20
CA ILE A 295 10.54 -8.80 7.39
C ILE A 295 10.42 -9.15 8.87
N PHE A 296 11.42 -8.75 9.67
CA PHE A 296 11.55 -9.16 11.07
C PHE A 296 10.64 -8.36 11.99
N PHE A 297 10.48 -7.07 11.68
CA PHE A 297 9.77 -6.10 12.50
C PHE A 297 8.69 -5.42 11.67
N GLN A 298 7.65 -6.17 11.33
CA GLN A 298 6.51 -5.64 10.59
C GLN A 298 5.99 -4.38 11.30
N LYS A 299 6.18 -3.22 10.65
CA LYS A 299 5.54 -2.00 11.10
C LYS A 299 4.05 -2.23 10.93
N LYS A 300 3.31 -2.34 12.05
CA LYS A 300 1.88 -2.09 11.99
C LYS A 300 1.77 -0.71 11.37
N SER A 301 1.22 -0.62 10.17
CA SER A 301 0.82 0.66 9.62
C SER A 301 -0.19 1.21 10.60
N GLN A 302 0.27 2.08 11.50
CA GLN A 302 -0.59 3.17 11.91
C GLN A 302 -1.07 3.74 10.58
N ILE A 303 -2.39 3.69 10.38
CA ILE A 303 -3.02 4.55 9.40
C ILE A 303 -2.48 5.92 9.79
N ASP A 304 -1.49 6.41 9.05
CA ASP A 304 -1.04 7.77 9.17
C ASP A 304 -2.27 8.55 8.76
N ILE A 305 -3.07 8.94 9.76
CA ILE A 305 -4.01 10.04 9.64
C ILE A 305 -3.07 11.19 9.32
N SER A 306 -2.85 11.38 8.01
CA SER A 306 -1.81 12.22 7.45
C SER A 306 -1.71 13.48 8.27
N LYS A 307 -0.62 13.65 9.03
CA LYS A 307 -0.28 14.97 9.57
C LYS A 307 -0.31 15.89 8.36
N SER A 308 -1.22 16.87 8.37
CA SER A 308 -1.36 17.78 7.25
C SER A 308 0.00 18.43 7.00
N GLU A 309 0.60 18.14 5.85
CA GLU A 309 1.93 18.65 5.49
C GLU A 309 1.91 20.18 5.54
N SER A 310 2.91 20.78 6.19
CA SER A 310 3.04 22.24 6.24
C SER A 310 3.52 22.78 4.88
N LEU A 311 3.25 24.07 4.60
CA LEU A 311 3.76 24.69 3.37
C LEU A 311 5.29 24.62 3.28
N GLU A 312 5.98 24.77 4.42
CA GLU A 312 7.44 24.64 4.51
C GLU A 312 7.92 23.26 4.05
N GLN A 313 7.32 22.18 4.57
CA GLN A 313 7.66 20.80 4.20
C GLN A 313 7.45 20.57 2.70
N LEU A 314 6.37 21.10 2.14
CA LEU A 314 6.07 21.00 0.71
C LEU A 314 7.06 21.81 -0.15
N ILE A 315 7.44 23.01 0.27
CA ILE A 315 8.45 23.84 -0.40
C ILE A 315 9.81 23.13 -0.40
N PHE A 316 10.23 22.56 0.72
CA PHE A 316 11.49 21.81 0.76
C PHE A 316 11.45 20.56 -0.15
N SER A 317 10.28 19.94 -0.27
CA SER A 317 10.07 18.80 -1.17
C SER A 317 10.19 19.15 -2.65
N LEU A 318 10.12 20.44 -3.03
CA LEU A 318 10.39 20.88 -4.41
C LEU A 318 11.78 20.46 -4.91
N LYS A 319 12.77 20.31 -4.01
CA LYS A 319 14.11 19.82 -4.38
C LYS A 319 14.08 18.45 -5.06
N ASN A 320 13.03 17.66 -4.83
CA ASN A 320 12.89 16.34 -5.41
C ASN A 320 12.22 16.35 -6.79
N ILE A 321 11.70 17.50 -7.28
CA ILE A 321 10.98 17.57 -8.56
C ILE A 321 11.83 17.04 -9.71
N SER A 322 13.10 17.45 -9.81
CA SER A 322 13.99 16.99 -10.88
C SER A 322 14.08 15.46 -10.94
N ASN A 323 14.15 14.79 -9.78
CA ASN A 323 14.25 13.34 -9.66
C ASN A 323 12.97 12.58 -10.03
N ILE A 324 11.85 13.28 -10.20
CA ILE A 324 10.55 12.71 -10.58
C ILE A 324 10.06 13.22 -11.94
N MET A 325 10.92 13.88 -12.73
CA MET A 325 10.61 14.27 -14.11
C MET A 325 10.92 13.11 -15.08
N PHE A 326 10.01 12.15 -15.20
CA PHE A 326 10.20 10.95 -16.05
C PHE A 326 9.67 11.14 -17.48
N ASP A 327 10.40 10.66 -18.48
CA ASP A 327 9.88 10.57 -19.84
C ASP A 327 8.69 9.60 -19.96
N ASP A 328 7.91 9.77 -21.04
CA ASP A 328 6.69 9.02 -21.30
C ASP A 328 6.91 7.48 -21.35
N GLU A 329 8.07 7.02 -21.84
CA GLU A 329 8.40 5.60 -21.92
C GLU A 329 8.76 5.04 -20.54
N THR A 330 9.49 5.80 -19.73
CA THR A 330 9.80 5.46 -18.34
C THR A 330 8.53 5.39 -17.48
N LEU A 331 7.60 6.33 -17.65
CA LEU A 331 6.29 6.28 -17.00
C LEU A 331 5.51 5.02 -17.40
N TYR A 332 5.48 4.69 -18.70
CA TYR A 332 4.84 3.47 -19.20
C TYR A 332 5.48 2.19 -18.65
N LYS A 333 6.81 2.14 -18.51
CA LYS A 333 7.52 1.00 -17.91
C LYS A 333 7.18 0.83 -16.43
N LYS A 334 7.06 1.93 -15.68
CA LYS A 334 6.70 1.89 -14.25
C LYS A 334 5.30 1.32 -14.00
N ILE A 335 4.32 1.58 -14.87
CA ILE A 335 2.97 0.98 -14.76
C ILE A 335 2.92 -0.47 -15.26
N ASN A 336 3.82 -0.86 -16.17
CA ASN A 336 3.85 -2.20 -16.77
C ASN A 336 4.92 -3.11 -16.17
N ILE A 337 5.23 -2.93 -14.90
CA ILE A 337 6.05 -3.90 -14.17
C ILE A 337 5.21 -5.18 -14.04
N LYS A 338 5.72 -6.30 -14.60
CA LYS A 338 5.10 -7.62 -14.44
C LYS A 338 4.79 -7.85 -12.97
N ASN A 339 3.55 -8.22 -12.67
CA ASN A 339 3.14 -8.49 -11.30
C ASN A 339 4.07 -9.56 -10.69
N GLN A 340 4.80 -9.18 -9.64
CA GLN A 340 5.72 -10.04 -8.92
C GLN A 340 5.00 -10.51 -7.65
N LEU A 341 4.59 -11.79 -7.63
CA LEU A 341 3.87 -12.41 -6.52
C LEU A 341 4.54 -12.15 -5.17
N TYR A 342 5.87 -12.19 -5.11
CA TYR A 342 6.61 -11.98 -3.86
C TYR A 342 6.43 -10.58 -3.27
N LYS A 343 6.15 -9.54 -4.09
CA LYS A 343 5.92 -8.18 -3.59
C LYS A 343 4.68 -8.07 -2.71
N SER A 344 3.73 -9.00 -2.88
CA SER A 344 2.59 -9.10 -1.97
C SER A 344 3.02 -9.36 -0.53
N LEU A 345 4.23 -9.83 -0.23
CA LEU A 345 4.71 -10.01 1.14
C LEU A 345 4.98 -8.69 1.88
N PHE A 346 5.36 -7.63 1.14
CA PHE A 346 5.87 -6.37 1.71
C PHE A 346 4.92 -5.21 1.54
N LEU A 347 4.05 -5.29 0.54
CA LEU A 347 2.99 -4.31 0.37
C LEU A 347 1.87 -4.64 1.37
N ASN A 348 1.63 -3.71 2.29
CA ASN A 348 0.29 -3.61 2.87
C ASN A 348 -0.61 -3.27 1.69
N ASN A 349 -1.57 -4.13 1.39
CA ASN A 349 -2.60 -3.88 0.37
C ASN A 349 -3.53 -2.74 0.83
N ASN A 350 -2.99 -1.57 1.18
CA ASN A 350 -3.73 -0.34 1.14
C ASN A 350 -3.95 -0.06 -0.34
N HIS A 351 -5.15 -0.43 -0.78
CA HIS A 351 -5.96 -0.11 -1.97
C HIS A 351 -5.43 0.67 -3.19
N ASN A 352 -4.25 1.28 -3.17
CA ASN A 352 -3.77 2.09 -4.27
C ASN A 352 -3.14 1.23 -5.36
N SER A 353 -3.66 1.37 -6.58
CA SER A 353 -3.03 0.77 -7.76
C SER A 353 -1.64 1.38 -8.02
N VAL A 354 -0.77 0.68 -8.75
CA VAL A 354 0.55 1.20 -9.18
C VAL A 354 0.42 2.58 -9.86
N ILE A 355 -0.69 2.81 -10.55
CA ILE A 355 -1.00 4.09 -11.20
C ILE A 355 -1.26 5.18 -10.16
N GLU A 356 -2.02 4.89 -9.11
CA GLU A 356 -2.31 5.83 -8.03
C GLU A 356 -1.03 6.25 -7.31
N ASP A 357 -0.14 5.31 -6.99
CA ASP A 357 1.16 5.61 -6.38
C ASP A 357 2.03 6.52 -7.26
N ILE A 358 2.02 6.30 -8.57
CA ILE A 358 2.76 7.13 -9.53
C ILE A 358 2.16 8.54 -9.59
N ILE A 359 0.84 8.67 -9.62
CA ILE A 359 0.14 9.96 -9.63
C ILE A 359 0.35 10.69 -8.30
N GLU A 360 0.31 9.99 -7.16
CA GLU A 360 0.52 10.59 -5.84
C GLU A 360 1.93 11.16 -5.70
N LYS A 361 2.94 10.49 -6.27
CA LYS A 361 4.34 10.92 -6.28
C LYS A 361 4.70 11.83 -7.47
N SER A 362 3.71 12.28 -8.25
CA SER A 362 3.94 13.11 -9.44
C SER A 362 4.32 14.56 -9.10
N PRO A 363 5.04 15.27 -10.00
CA PRO A 363 5.29 16.69 -9.83
C PRO A 363 3.98 17.50 -9.82
N SER A 364 2.97 17.08 -10.59
CA SER A 364 1.63 17.65 -10.57
C SER A 364 1.01 17.68 -9.17
N ASN A 365 1.04 16.54 -8.46
CA ASN A 365 0.43 16.44 -7.14
C ASN A 365 1.15 17.33 -6.11
N LEU A 366 2.48 17.32 -6.13
CA LEU A 366 3.28 18.19 -5.25
C LEU A 366 2.97 19.67 -5.48
N LEU A 367 2.99 20.13 -6.74
CA LEU A 367 2.66 21.51 -7.09
C LEU A 367 1.23 21.86 -6.68
N THR A 368 0.28 20.93 -6.86
CA THR A 368 -1.13 21.13 -6.48
C THR A 368 -1.27 21.31 -4.97
N LYS A 369 -0.59 20.48 -4.17
CA LYS A 369 -0.55 20.63 -2.70
C LYS A 369 -0.01 22.00 -2.29
N ILE A 370 1.09 22.44 -2.90
CA ILE A 370 1.69 23.75 -2.64
C ILE A 370 0.72 24.88 -3.00
N ALA A 371 0.13 24.85 -4.21
CA ALA A 371 -0.81 25.87 -4.66
C ALA A 371 -2.03 25.97 -3.72
N ASN A 372 -2.58 24.83 -3.29
CA ASN A 372 -3.71 24.79 -2.37
C ASN A 372 -3.34 25.31 -0.97
N LYS A 373 -2.18 24.92 -0.43
CA LYS A 373 -1.71 25.42 0.88
C LYS A 373 -1.38 26.90 0.85
N TYR A 374 -0.75 27.37 -0.22
CA TYR A 374 -0.51 28.78 -0.43
C TYR A 374 -1.82 29.57 -0.53
N PHE A 375 -2.80 29.08 -1.30
CA PHE A 375 -4.11 29.73 -1.39
C PHE A 375 -4.83 29.75 -0.03
N GLN A 376 -4.74 28.68 0.76
CA GLN A 376 -5.28 28.64 2.12
C GLN A 376 -4.67 29.75 3.00
N ILE A 377 -3.35 29.93 2.95
CA ILE A 377 -2.66 31.02 3.66
C ILE A 377 -3.17 32.38 3.20
N LEU A 378 -3.31 32.60 1.89
CA LEU A 378 -3.81 33.87 1.36
C LEU A 378 -5.26 34.14 1.76
N LEU A 379 -6.11 33.11 1.86
CA LEU A 379 -7.50 33.25 2.31
C LEU A 379 -7.59 33.72 3.77
N ASP A 380 -6.68 33.26 4.62
CA ASP A 380 -6.62 33.65 6.03
C ASP A 380 -6.28 35.14 6.22
N ILE A 381 -5.68 35.79 5.22
CA ILE A 381 -5.26 37.20 5.27
C ILE A 381 -5.76 38.03 4.06
N ALA A 382 -6.85 37.59 3.42
CA ALA A 382 -7.31 38.19 2.17
C ALA A 382 -7.77 39.63 2.33
N SER A 383 -8.34 39.98 3.48
CA SER A 383 -8.85 41.33 3.77
C SER A 383 -7.71 42.33 3.82
N ILE A 384 -6.69 42.04 4.64
CA ILE A 384 -5.54 42.93 4.80
C ILE A 384 -4.73 43.03 3.51
N ILE A 385 -4.56 41.94 2.75
CA ILE A 385 -3.90 42.00 1.44
C ILE A 385 -4.64 42.96 0.51
N ASN A 386 -5.97 42.84 0.40
CA ASN A 386 -6.74 43.75 -0.45
C ASN A 386 -6.62 45.20 0.03
N ILE A 387 -6.64 45.48 1.33
CA ILE A 387 -6.45 46.84 1.87
C ILE A 387 -5.06 47.40 1.50
N GLN A 388 -4.00 46.60 1.67
CA GLN A 388 -2.64 47.01 1.30
C GLN A 388 -2.52 47.28 -0.21
N LEU A 389 -3.19 46.49 -1.06
CA LEU A 389 -3.28 46.75 -2.50
C LEU A 389 -4.00 48.06 -2.82
N VAL A 390 -5.01 48.45 -2.04
CA VAL A 390 -5.72 49.73 -2.24
C VAL A 390 -4.87 50.93 -1.83
N ASN A 391 -4.03 50.76 -0.81
CA ASN A 391 -3.17 51.80 -0.30
C ASN A 391 -1.81 51.87 -1.03
N ASP A 392 -1.62 51.09 -2.09
CA ASP A 392 -0.35 50.95 -2.83
C ASP A 392 0.86 50.63 -1.94
N ASN A 393 0.64 50.00 -0.78
CA ASN A 393 1.71 49.61 0.14
C ASN A 393 2.08 48.14 -0.07
N LEU A 394 3.05 47.92 -0.95
CA LEU A 394 3.46 46.58 -1.39
C LEU A 394 4.57 45.96 -0.53
N GLU A 395 5.13 46.66 0.45
CA GLU A 395 6.31 46.18 1.21
C GLU A 395 6.04 44.81 1.87
N LEU A 396 4.87 44.66 2.50
CA LEU A 396 4.47 43.42 3.14
C LEU A 396 3.98 42.35 2.16
N ILE A 397 3.53 42.75 0.96
CA ILE A 397 2.99 41.87 -0.08
C ILE A 397 4.09 41.33 -1.02
N HIS A 398 5.21 42.04 -1.15
CA HIS A 398 6.26 41.74 -2.11
C HIS A 398 6.76 40.27 -2.06
N PRO A 399 6.94 39.63 -0.89
CA PRO A 399 7.34 38.22 -0.85
C PRO A 399 6.31 37.26 -1.45
N PHE A 400 5.02 37.60 -1.40
CA PHE A 400 3.97 36.80 -2.03
C PHE A 400 4.05 36.91 -3.56
N LEU A 401 4.28 38.11 -4.09
CA LEU A 401 4.47 38.35 -5.52
C LEU A 401 5.68 37.61 -6.09
N GLU A 402 6.82 37.67 -5.40
CA GLU A 402 8.03 36.94 -5.82
C GLU A 402 7.82 35.42 -5.73
N PHE A 403 7.10 34.92 -4.71
CA PHE A 403 6.74 33.51 -4.64
C PHE A 403 5.90 33.09 -5.85
N GLU A 404 4.83 33.83 -6.17
CA GLU A 404 3.97 33.54 -7.33
C GLU A 404 4.76 33.54 -8.64
N LYS A 405 5.68 34.49 -8.81
CA LYS A 405 6.56 34.57 -9.97
C LYS A 405 7.43 33.33 -10.11
N TYR A 406 8.18 32.94 -9.08
CA TYR A 406 9.03 31.75 -9.14
C TYR A 406 8.21 30.46 -9.28
N PHE A 407 7.07 30.37 -8.60
CA PHE A 407 6.19 29.20 -8.68
C PHE A 407 5.61 29.01 -10.09
N ASN A 408 5.16 30.10 -10.73
CA ASN A 408 4.71 30.05 -12.13
C ASN A 408 5.85 29.65 -13.07
N GLN A 409 7.09 30.06 -12.81
CA GLN A 409 8.23 29.61 -13.61
C GLN A 409 8.54 28.12 -13.42
N ILE A 410 8.40 27.58 -12.21
CA ILE A 410 8.51 26.13 -11.96
C ILE A 410 7.42 25.38 -12.72
N ILE A 411 6.17 25.84 -12.64
CA ILE A 411 5.05 25.26 -13.41
C ILE A 411 5.38 25.21 -14.90
N LEU A 412 5.89 26.31 -15.45
CA LEU A 412 6.24 26.40 -16.87
C LEU A 412 7.34 25.39 -17.24
N GLU A 413 8.38 25.22 -16.42
CA GLU A 413 9.41 24.22 -16.70
C GLU A 413 8.86 22.79 -16.57
N VAL A 414 8.03 22.48 -15.56
CA VAL A 414 7.41 21.16 -15.40
C VAL A 414 6.49 20.83 -16.59
N SER A 415 5.79 21.82 -17.15
CA SER A 415 4.93 21.63 -18.31
C SER A 415 5.68 21.20 -19.58
N LYS A 416 6.99 21.45 -19.66
CA LYS A 416 7.85 21.02 -20.78
C LYS A 416 8.22 19.53 -20.71
N LYS A 417 7.81 18.80 -19.66
CA LYS A 417 8.03 17.36 -19.49
C LYS A 417 9.52 17.02 -19.61
N SER A 418 9.91 16.16 -20.55
CA SER A 418 11.30 15.74 -20.78
C SER A 418 12.21 16.83 -21.37
N GLN A 419 11.67 17.98 -21.79
CA GLN A 419 12.43 19.09 -22.39
C GLN A 419 12.64 20.27 -21.42
N PHE A 420 12.47 20.04 -20.11
CA PHE A 420 12.65 21.08 -19.11
C PHE A 420 14.11 21.50 -18.95
N ASP A 421 14.34 22.76 -18.57
CA ASP A 421 15.66 23.27 -18.23
C ASP A 421 15.95 23.00 -16.74
N HIS A 422 16.90 22.12 -16.48
CA HIS A 422 17.25 21.69 -15.12
C HIS A 422 17.82 22.83 -14.27
N GLU A 423 18.74 23.63 -14.83
CA GLU A 423 19.39 24.73 -14.10
C GLU A 423 18.37 25.80 -13.74
N LYS A 424 17.49 26.14 -14.70
CA LYS A 424 16.43 27.13 -14.48
C LYS A 424 15.40 26.64 -13.46
N LEU A 425 15.02 25.37 -13.51
CA LEU A 425 14.12 24.76 -12.53
C LEU A 425 14.71 24.83 -11.12
N GLU A 426 15.95 24.37 -10.95
CA GLU A 426 16.64 24.37 -9.65
C GLU A 426 16.84 25.77 -9.10
N LYS A 427 17.21 26.73 -9.94
CA LYS A 427 17.35 28.14 -9.54
C LYS A 427 16.04 28.70 -8.97
N ASN A 428 14.92 28.43 -9.63
CA ASN A 428 13.62 28.89 -9.17
C ASN A 428 13.18 28.21 -7.87
N ILE A 429 13.45 26.91 -7.73
CA ILE A 429 13.21 26.17 -6.48
C ILE A 429 14.02 26.77 -5.34
N GLN A 430 15.31 27.04 -5.56
CA GLN A 430 16.17 27.67 -4.55
C GLN A 430 15.69 29.07 -4.17
N ASN A 431 15.19 29.86 -5.13
CA ASN A 431 14.63 31.18 -4.84
C ASN A 431 13.38 31.08 -3.97
N ILE A 432 12.48 30.12 -4.21
CA ILE A 432 11.32 29.89 -3.33
C ILE A 432 11.77 29.50 -1.92
N ILE A 433 12.73 28.58 -1.80
CA ILE A 433 13.23 28.13 -0.49
C ILE A 433 13.85 29.31 0.29
N LYS A 434 14.65 30.15 -0.37
CA LYS A 434 15.26 31.34 0.24
C LYS A 434 14.22 32.39 0.64
N LEU A 435 13.15 32.51 -0.14
CA LEU A 435 12.07 33.48 0.10
C LEU A 435 11.12 33.05 1.22
N HIS A 436 11.01 31.75 1.48
CA HIS A 436 10.02 31.19 2.40
C HIS A 436 10.04 31.78 3.82
N PRO A 437 11.20 32.00 4.49
CA PRO A 437 11.23 32.61 5.82
C PRO A 437 10.61 34.01 5.84
N LEU A 438 10.91 34.83 4.83
CA LEU A 438 10.37 36.18 4.70
C LEU A 438 8.86 36.16 4.39
N LEU A 439 8.42 35.23 3.55
CA LEU A 439 6.99 35.01 3.29
C LEU A 439 6.24 34.64 4.58
N ASN A 440 6.80 33.75 5.40
CA ASN A 440 6.19 33.35 6.67
C ASN A 440 6.16 34.50 7.68
N GLN A 441 7.25 35.27 7.79
CA GLN A 441 7.31 36.44 8.65
C GLN A 441 6.24 37.48 8.26
N ASN A 442 6.13 37.81 6.97
CA ASN A 442 5.15 38.76 6.48
C ASN A 442 3.71 38.25 6.63
N TYR A 443 3.49 36.95 6.45
CA TYR A 443 2.19 36.32 6.76
C TYR A 443 1.79 36.55 8.22
N CYS A 444 2.69 36.30 9.18
CA CYS A 444 2.40 36.54 10.60
C CYS A 444 2.03 38.01 10.87
N ILE A 445 2.82 38.96 10.34
CA ILE A 445 2.55 40.40 10.50
C ILE A 445 1.19 40.78 9.91
N LEU A 446 0.87 40.30 8.71
CA LEU A 446 -0.41 40.59 8.05
C LEU A 446 -1.57 39.95 8.82
N LYS A 447 -1.38 38.74 9.35
CA LYS A 447 -2.39 38.05 10.15
C LYS A 447 -2.68 38.77 11.46
N ASP A 448 -1.65 39.23 12.16
CA ASP A 448 -1.81 40.00 13.39
C ASP A 448 -2.57 41.31 13.12
N LYS A 449 -2.21 42.02 12.04
CA LYS A 449 -2.95 43.21 11.58
C LYS A 449 -4.41 42.91 11.24
N GLU A 450 -4.67 41.80 10.57
CA GLU A 450 -6.05 41.42 10.23
C GLU A 450 -6.87 41.12 11.51
N GLN A 451 -6.26 40.45 12.49
CA GLN A 451 -6.89 40.18 13.78
C GLN A 451 -7.10 41.45 14.61
N GLU A 452 -6.18 42.42 14.55
CA GLU A 452 -6.35 43.74 15.17
C GLU A 452 -7.57 44.47 14.61
N ILE A 453 -7.78 44.44 13.28
CA ILE A 453 -8.97 45.06 12.66
C ILE A 453 -10.25 44.31 13.08
N ILE A 454 -10.19 42.99 13.22
CA ILE A 454 -11.33 42.18 13.69
C ILE A 454 -11.68 42.49 15.15
N ASN A 455 -10.68 42.60 16.02
CA ASN A 455 -10.87 42.77 17.46
C ASN A 455 -11.27 44.21 17.82
N ASN A 456 -10.70 45.20 17.11
CA ASN A 456 -11.09 46.59 17.26
C ASN A 456 -12.39 46.82 16.49
N GLN A 457 -13.52 46.85 17.20
CA GLN A 457 -14.87 47.07 16.64
C GLN A 457 -15.05 48.41 15.88
N SER A 458 -13.99 49.18 15.64
CA SER A 458 -13.94 50.36 14.76
C SER A 458 -13.94 49.95 13.28
N ILE A 459 -14.99 49.27 12.85
CA ILE A 459 -15.24 48.87 11.46
C ILE A 459 -15.59 50.11 10.59
N GLU A 460 -15.74 51.29 11.19
CA GLU A 460 -15.98 52.53 10.45
C GLU A 460 -14.76 53.46 10.48
N THR A 461 -14.22 53.81 9.30
CA THR A 461 -14.38 55.16 8.72
C THR A 461 -13.53 55.47 7.46
N ASN A 462 -12.52 54.69 7.06
CA ASN A 462 -11.80 54.94 5.78
C ASN A 462 -11.35 53.68 5.01
N ASP A 463 -10.89 52.63 5.69
CA ASP A 463 -10.36 51.45 4.98
C ASP A 463 -11.46 50.59 4.34
N LEU A 464 -12.64 50.49 4.96
CA LEU A 464 -13.78 49.77 4.39
C LEU A 464 -14.43 50.49 3.22
N SER A 465 -14.49 51.83 3.25
CA SER A 465 -14.96 52.60 2.11
C SER A 465 -13.99 52.50 0.92
N LYS A 466 -12.68 52.57 1.17
CA LYS A 466 -11.62 52.30 0.20
C LYS A 466 -11.70 50.87 -0.37
N LEU A 467 -11.86 49.87 0.49
CA LEU A 467 -12.01 48.47 0.08
C LEU A 467 -13.25 48.29 -0.80
N ASN A 468 -14.38 48.89 -0.43
CA ASN A 468 -15.61 48.83 -1.23
C ASN A 468 -15.43 49.48 -2.61
N ILE A 469 -14.76 50.64 -2.69
CA ILE A 469 -14.43 51.27 -3.98
C ILE A 469 -13.55 50.34 -4.82
N PHE A 470 -12.54 49.72 -4.22
CA PHE A 470 -11.65 48.80 -4.91
C PHE A 470 -12.35 47.54 -5.40
N VAL A 471 -13.15 46.89 -4.56
CA VAL A 471 -13.90 45.69 -4.91
C VAL A 471 -14.88 45.97 -6.05
N ASN A 472 -15.52 47.14 -6.06
CA ASN A 472 -16.46 47.52 -7.12
C ASN A 472 -15.78 47.97 -8.43
N ARG A 473 -14.53 48.48 -8.37
CA ARG A 473 -13.74 48.81 -9.57
C ARG A 473 -13.07 47.59 -10.20
N LYS A 474 -12.67 46.62 -9.38
CA LYS A 474 -11.95 45.43 -9.83
C LYS A 474 -12.93 44.42 -10.42
N GLY A 475 -12.82 44.14 -11.72
CA GLY A 475 -13.53 43.04 -12.35
C GLY A 475 -13.03 41.70 -11.81
N ARG A 476 -13.63 41.19 -10.73
CA ARG A 476 -13.31 39.88 -10.16
C ARG A 476 -14.17 38.82 -10.83
N GLY A 477 -13.53 37.82 -11.44
CA GLY A 477 -14.23 36.61 -11.86
C GLY A 477 -14.61 35.76 -10.64
N SER A 478 -15.56 34.84 -10.83
CA SER A 478 -15.87 33.82 -9.81
C SER A 478 -14.67 32.88 -9.58
N TYR A 479 -14.60 32.23 -8.42
CA TYR A 479 -13.56 31.22 -8.12
C TYR A 479 -13.50 30.15 -9.21
N LYS A 480 -14.67 29.75 -9.75
CA LYS A 480 -14.78 28.78 -10.84
C LYS A 480 -14.17 29.31 -12.14
N GLU A 481 -14.44 30.56 -12.51
CA GLU A 481 -13.83 31.20 -13.68
C GLU A 481 -12.31 31.29 -13.52
N ILE A 482 -11.82 31.77 -12.38
CA ILE A 482 -10.39 31.90 -12.07
C ILE A 482 -9.69 30.54 -12.19
N LYS A 483 -10.30 29.48 -11.65
CA LYS A 483 -9.72 28.13 -11.69
C LYS A 483 -9.67 27.54 -13.11
N THR A 484 -10.61 27.90 -13.97
CA THR A 484 -10.76 27.36 -15.34
C THR A 484 -10.04 28.16 -16.42
N LEU A 485 -9.69 29.43 -16.17
CA LEU A 485 -9.04 30.33 -17.13
C LEU A 485 -7.65 29.85 -17.63
N ARG A 486 -6.96 28.95 -16.91
CA ARG A 486 -5.64 28.40 -17.30
C ARG A 486 -5.63 26.91 -17.68
N SER A 487 -6.77 26.23 -17.70
CA SER A 487 -6.79 24.78 -18.00
C SER A 487 -6.69 24.41 -19.49
N ASN A 488 -6.53 25.37 -20.39
CA ASN A 488 -6.82 25.20 -21.83
C ASN A 488 -5.67 24.76 -22.74
N ASP A 489 -4.48 24.45 -22.23
CA ASP A 489 -3.37 23.99 -23.08
C ASP A 489 -3.35 22.48 -23.34
N TYR A 490 -4.44 21.77 -23.06
CA TYR A 490 -4.54 20.35 -23.38
C TYR A 490 -5.51 20.12 -24.54
N LYS A 491 -4.96 19.74 -25.70
CA LYS A 491 -5.75 19.16 -26.81
C LYS A 491 -6.69 18.11 -26.22
N ASN A 492 -7.98 18.21 -26.53
CA ASN A 492 -8.97 17.21 -26.14
C ASN A 492 -8.52 15.85 -26.70
N ILE A 493 -8.08 14.95 -25.82
CA ILE A 493 -7.75 13.58 -26.20
C ILE A 493 -9.08 12.91 -26.55
N GLU A 494 -9.24 12.47 -27.81
CA GLU A 494 -10.43 11.73 -28.25
C GLU A 494 -10.38 10.28 -27.72
N ILE A 495 -10.51 10.13 -26.41
CA ILE A 495 -10.44 8.83 -25.70
C ILE A 495 -11.41 7.83 -26.35
N ASN A 496 -12.66 8.24 -26.57
CA ASN A 496 -13.71 7.39 -27.13
C ASN A 496 -13.39 6.88 -28.53
N LYS A 497 -12.80 7.73 -29.38
CA LYS A 497 -12.41 7.34 -30.75
C LYS A 497 -11.27 6.33 -30.73
N THR A 498 -10.28 6.54 -29.85
CA THR A 498 -9.12 5.66 -29.72
C THR A 498 -9.53 4.30 -29.15
N LEU A 499 -10.41 4.27 -28.13
CA LEU A 499 -11.00 3.03 -27.61
C LEU A 499 -11.81 2.28 -28.67
N THR A 500 -12.58 2.98 -29.49
CA THR A 500 -13.33 2.37 -30.61
C THR A 500 -12.38 1.71 -31.62
N LYS A 501 -11.23 2.35 -31.90
CA LYS A 501 -10.18 1.78 -32.77
C LYS A 501 -9.53 0.53 -32.14
N VAL A 502 -9.24 0.55 -30.85
CA VAL A 502 -8.72 -0.62 -30.10
C VAL A 502 -9.70 -1.78 -30.21
N ASN A 503 -10.97 -1.56 -29.89
CA ASN A 503 -12.01 -2.59 -29.96
C ASN A 503 -12.18 -3.13 -31.38
N LYS A 504 -12.20 -2.26 -32.39
CA LYS A 504 -12.24 -2.66 -33.80
C LYS A 504 -11.03 -3.54 -34.17
N ASN A 505 -9.83 -3.23 -33.68
CA ASN A 505 -8.64 -4.05 -33.95
C ASN A 505 -8.73 -5.42 -33.27
N ILE A 506 -9.23 -5.48 -32.03
CA ILE A 506 -9.46 -6.74 -31.31
C ILE A 506 -10.47 -7.62 -32.06
N CYS A 507 -11.63 -7.06 -32.43
CA CYS A 507 -12.67 -7.81 -33.15
C CYS A 507 -12.20 -8.34 -34.51
N ASN A 508 -11.21 -7.69 -35.13
CA ASN A 508 -10.62 -8.10 -36.41
C ASN A 508 -9.36 -8.96 -36.26
N GLY A 509 -9.01 -9.44 -35.06
CA GLY A 509 -7.83 -10.27 -34.80
C GLY A 509 -6.47 -9.55 -34.94
N LYS A 510 -6.46 -8.21 -35.03
CA LYS A 510 -5.25 -7.38 -35.16
C LYS A 510 -4.69 -7.01 -33.78
N HIS A 511 -4.25 -8.01 -33.02
CA HIS A 511 -3.86 -7.86 -31.61
C HIS A 511 -2.67 -6.90 -31.40
N GLU A 512 -1.67 -6.91 -32.27
CA GLU A 512 -0.53 -5.96 -32.20
C GLU A 512 -0.99 -4.51 -32.41
N GLY A 513 -1.85 -4.28 -33.41
CA GLY A 513 -2.40 -2.94 -33.66
C GLY A 513 -3.34 -2.45 -32.55
N ALA A 514 -4.03 -3.36 -31.86
CA ALA A 514 -4.80 -3.04 -30.66
C ALA A 514 -3.89 -2.68 -29.48
N PHE A 515 -2.82 -3.45 -29.27
CA PHE A 515 -1.83 -3.21 -28.22
C PHE A 515 -1.14 -1.86 -28.38
N GLU A 516 -0.62 -1.53 -29.56
CA GLU A 516 0.04 -0.23 -29.79
C GLU A 516 -0.92 0.95 -29.61
N SER A 517 -2.16 0.84 -30.11
CA SER A 517 -3.17 1.89 -29.92
C SER A 517 -3.56 2.08 -28.45
N ALA A 518 -3.61 0.99 -27.66
CA ALA A 518 -3.88 1.05 -26.23
C ALA A 518 -2.70 1.66 -25.46
N LYS A 519 -1.47 1.23 -25.77
CA LYS A 519 -0.23 1.77 -25.21
C LYS A 519 -0.11 3.28 -25.44
N GLU A 520 -0.36 3.75 -26.65
CA GLU A 520 -0.36 5.18 -26.99
C GLU A 520 -1.39 5.95 -26.14
N LEU A 521 -2.63 5.46 -26.05
CA LEU A 521 -3.67 6.08 -25.22
C LEU A 521 -3.26 6.13 -23.74
N THR A 522 -2.70 5.05 -23.21
CA THR A 522 -2.23 4.98 -21.82
C THR A 522 -1.11 5.99 -21.56
N ILE A 523 -0.11 6.08 -22.44
CA ILE A 523 0.99 7.06 -22.34
C ILE A 523 0.43 8.48 -22.31
N VAL A 524 -0.46 8.81 -23.25
CA VAL A 524 -1.03 10.16 -23.36
C VAL A 524 -1.82 10.53 -22.11
N LEU A 525 -2.64 9.62 -21.57
CA LEU A 525 -3.41 9.85 -20.35
C LEU A 525 -2.49 9.98 -19.13
N LEU A 526 -1.53 9.06 -18.96
CA LEU A 526 -0.61 9.07 -17.83
C LEU A 526 0.22 10.35 -17.83
N SER A 527 0.81 10.72 -18.98
CA SER A 527 1.57 11.95 -19.17
C SER A 527 0.72 13.19 -18.85
N LYS A 528 -0.56 13.20 -19.25
CA LYS A 528 -1.49 14.30 -18.94
C LYS A 528 -1.68 14.48 -17.44
N TYR A 529 -1.99 13.41 -16.70
CA TYR A 529 -2.22 13.50 -15.25
C TYR A 529 -0.91 13.77 -14.48
N TYR A 530 0.19 13.14 -14.89
CA TYR A 530 1.48 13.26 -14.22
C TYR A 530 2.06 14.67 -14.27
N TYR A 531 1.81 15.39 -15.36
CA TYR A 531 2.29 16.75 -15.60
C TYR A 531 1.20 17.82 -15.51
N MET A 532 0.01 17.48 -15.00
CA MET A 532 -1.08 18.45 -14.88
C MET A 532 -0.67 19.59 -13.95
N CYS A 533 -0.58 20.80 -14.49
CA CYS A 533 -0.14 21.96 -13.73
C CYS A 533 -1.34 22.61 -13.01
N PRO A 534 -1.24 22.92 -11.70
CA PRO A 534 -2.32 23.58 -10.98
C PRO A 534 -2.42 25.06 -11.37
N THR A 535 -3.64 25.60 -11.29
CA THR A 535 -3.86 27.06 -11.33
C THR A 535 -3.50 27.66 -9.97
N LEU A 536 -2.46 28.50 -9.91
CA LEU A 536 -2.13 29.27 -8.71
C LEU A 536 -3.10 30.46 -8.58
N ILE A 537 -3.85 30.51 -7.48
CA ILE A 537 -4.67 31.68 -7.14
C ILE A 537 -3.81 32.63 -6.33
N GLY A 538 -3.31 33.67 -7.00
CA GLY A 538 -2.45 34.68 -6.40
C GLY A 538 -3.20 35.85 -5.77
N ILE A 539 -2.45 36.80 -5.21
CA ILE A 539 -2.94 37.96 -4.45
C ILE A 539 -3.96 38.81 -5.21
N TYR A 540 -3.86 38.88 -6.54
CA TYR A 540 -4.79 39.66 -7.36
C TYR A 540 -6.13 38.96 -7.60
N ASN A 541 -6.23 37.67 -7.29
CA ASN A 541 -7.42 36.86 -7.54
C ASN A 541 -8.12 36.42 -6.25
N LEU A 542 -7.81 37.05 -5.12
CA LEU A 542 -8.41 36.72 -3.82
C LEU A 542 -9.89 37.15 -3.73
N PRO A 543 -10.68 36.54 -2.82
CA PRO A 543 -11.99 37.06 -2.44
C PRO A 543 -11.88 38.48 -1.84
N PRO A 544 -12.98 39.26 -1.84
CA PRO A 544 -13.02 40.61 -1.25
C PRO A 544 -12.46 40.68 0.18
N ILE A 545 -12.80 39.69 0.99
CA ILE A 545 -12.42 39.60 2.40
C ILE A 545 -12.16 38.14 2.80
N SER A 546 -11.42 37.97 3.89
CA SER A 546 -11.20 36.68 4.54
C SER A 546 -12.45 36.17 5.24
N ASN A 547 -12.46 34.88 5.57
CA ASN A 547 -13.62 34.26 6.23
C ASN A 547 -13.80 34.78 7.67
N SER A 548 -12.71 34.97 8.41
CA SER A 548 -12.74 35.54 9.76
C SER A 548 -13.38 36.93 9.75
N PHE A 549 -12.99 37.78 8.81
CA PHE A 549 -13.55 39.11 8.64
C PHE A 549 -15.03 39.08 8.19
N PHE A 550 -15.37 38.17 7.28
CA PHE A 550 -16.75 37.99 6.82
C PHE A 550 -17.69 37.59 7.96
N LEU A 551 -17.26 36.70 8.86
CA LEU A 551 -18.06 36.30 10.02
C LEU A 551 -18.41 37.48 10.92
N VAL A 552 -17.46 38.39 11.15
CA VAL A 552 -17.68 39.62 11.93
C VAL A 552 -18.65 40.55 11.22
N LEU A 553 -18.42 40.81 9.93
CA LEU A 553 -19.31 41.69 9.15
C LEU A 553 -20.73 41.15 9.04
N LYS A 554 -20.90 39.81 9.06
CA LYS A 554 -22.21 39.16 8.94
C LYS A 554 -23.19 39.60 10.03
N GLU A 555 -22.71 39.91 11.23
CA GLU A 555 -23.52 40.35 12.37
C GLU A 555 -24.01 41.79 12.23
N ILE A 556 -23.35 42.60 11.39
CA ILE A 556 -23.71 44.00 11.17
C ILE A 556 -24.84 44.08 10.14
N THR A 557 -25.96 44.69 10.53
CA THR A 557 -27.14 44.90 9.69
C THR A 557 -27.31 46.39 9.38
N ASN A 558 -27.96 46.71 8.25
CA ASN A 558 -28.29 48.08 7.82
C ASN A 558 -27.09 48.99 7.46
N ASN A 559 -26.03 48.46 6.84
CA ASN A 559 -24.94 49.27 6.28
C ASN A 559 -24.71 48.92 4.79
N PRO A 560 -25.00 49.84 3.84
CA PRO A 560 -24.97 49.55 2.42
C PRO A 560 -23.56 49.23 1.88
N ILE A 561 -22.51 49.78 2.51
CA ILE A 561 -21.11 49.49 2.14
C ILE A 561 -20.78 48.04 2.52
N ILE A 562 -21.18 47.62 3.72
CA ILE A 562 -20.95 46.27 4.22
C ILE A 562 -21.77 45.25 3.42
N ASP A 563 -23.03 45.56 3.12
CA ASP A 563 -23.90 44.68 2.32
C ASP A 563 -23.36 44.50 0.89
N SER A 564 -22.80 45.57 0.30
CA SER A 564 -22.11 45.48 -1.00
C SER A 564 -20.91 44.52 -0.95
N ILE A 565 -20.07 44.60 0.08
CA ILE A 565 -18.90 43.72 0.25
C ILE A 565 -19.34 42.26 0.47
N LYS A 566 -20.38 42.02 1.28
CA LYS A 566 -20.95 40.68 1.51
C LYS A 566 -21.44 40.05 0.20
N ASN A 567 -22.24 40.79 -0.57
CA ASN A 567 -22.75 40.30 -1.86
C ASN A 567 -21.61 39.94 -2.82
N LYS A 568 -20.53 40.75 -2.84
CA LYS A 568 -19.35 40.45 -3.66
C LYS A 568 -18.55 39.24 -3.17
N GLN A 569 -18.51 39.02 -1.86
CA GLN A 569 -17.93 37.81 -1.29
C GLN A 569 -18.71 36.57 -1.73
N GLU A 570 -20.04 36.63 -1.67
CA GLU A 570 -20.91 35.52 -2.11
C GLU A 570 -20.81 35.27 -3.63
N ASP A 571 -20.79 36.34 -4.44
CA ASP A 571 -20.61 36.25 -5.89
C ASP A 571 -19.28 35.56 -6.26
N TYR A 572 -18.20 35.82 -5.52
CA TYR A 572 -16.90 35.18 -5.76
C TYR A 572 -16.97 33.66 -5.58
N TRP A 573 -17.76 33.16 -4.63
CA TRP A 573 -17.88 31.72 -4.34
C TRP A 573 -18.98 31.01 -5.14
N ARG A 574 -19.77 31.74 -5.93
CA ARG A 574 -20.85 31.20 -6.75
C ARG A 574 -20.30 30.22 -7.80
N ILE A 575 -20.89 29.02 -7.87
CA ILE A 575 -20.51 27.91 -8.77
C ILE A 575 -21.40 27.86 -10.01
#